data_AF-A0A7X0IY28-F1
#
_entry.id   AF-A0A7X0IY28-F1
#
_cell.length_a   1.000
_cell.length_b   1.000
_cell.length_c   1.000
_cell.angle_alpha   90.00
_cell.angle_beta   90.00
_cell.angle_gamma   90.00
#
_symmetry.space_group_name_H-M   'P 1'
#
loop_
_entity.id
_entity.type
_entity.pdbx_description
1 polymer ?
#
loop_
_entity_poly.entity_id
_entity_poly.type
_entity_poly.pdbx_seq_one_letter_code
_entity_poly.pdbx_strand_id
1 'polypeptide(L)'
;MERQRVLIATVLASDDGKPRSVVLPESALGFWTPTVERLWRNALRDRELTVIAGAAVLAGDGYDNALVAISAQNAEILYRERMPVPGSMWQPWRMLTGESGGARAHFFGNPAVEIDGTRIAPLICYEQLIVWPVLQSMLHSPDIIVAVGNGWWTTGTSIVAIQHLSTVAWSKMFDVPLVGAVNIQAKGE
;
A
#
# COMPACT_ATOMS: atom_id res chain seq x y z
N MET A 1 5.57 16.04 -10.09
CA MET A 1 4.75 15.55 -11.22
C MET A 1 5.49 14.54 -12.09
N GLU A 2 6.78 14.71 -12.36
CA GLU A 2 7.54 13.78 -13.22
C GLU A 2 7.51 12.32 -12.74
N ARG A 3 7.74 12.08 -11.44
CA ARG A 3 7.59 10.75 -10.83
C ARG A 3 6.24 10.09 -11.14
N GLN A 4 5.15 10.84 -11.11
CA GLN A 4 3.81 10.30 -11.39
C GLN A 4 3.70 9.87 -12.86
N ARG A 5 4.24 10.67 -13.79
CA ARG A 5 4.23 10.32 -15.22
C ARG A 5 5.05 9.07 -15.49
N VAL A 6 6.20 8.91 -14.86
CA VAL A 6 7.02 7.69 -14.97
C VAL A 6 6.25 6.48 -14.45
N LEU A 7 5.63 6.57 -13.27
CA LEU A 7 4.82 5.47 -12.72
C LEU A 7 3.65 5.11 -13.64
N ILE A 8 2.93 6.11 -14.16
CA ILE A 8 1.86 5.91 -15.13
C ILE A 8 2.38 5.21 -16.38
N ALA A 9 3.49 5.67 -16.95
CA ALA A 9 4.09 5.05 -18.13
C ALA A 9 4.48 3.59 -17.88
N THR A 10 5.06 3.26 -16.71
CA THR A 10 5.38 1.89 -16.33
C THR A 10 4.13 1.01 -16.21
N VAL A 11 3.08 1.52 -15.56
CA VAL A 11 1.80 0.81 -15.43
C VAL A 11 1.19 0.54 -16.79
N LEU A 12 1.12 1.56 -17.66
CA LEU A 12 0.57 1.44 -19.01
C LEU A 12 1.41 0.55 -19.93
N ALA A 13 2.74 0.56 -19.77
CA ALA A 13 3.62 -0.32 -20.55
C ALA A 13 3.45 -1.80 -20.18
N SER A 14 3.01 -2.08 -18.96
CA SER A 14 2.70 -3.43 -18.54
C SER A 14 1.34 -3.92 -19.06
N ASP A 15 0.47 -3.01 -19.55
CA ASP A 15 -0.93 -3.28 -19.95
C ASP A 15 -1.03 -4.14 -21.21
N ASP A 16 -1.65 -5.32 -21.08
CA ASP A 16 -1.93 -6.24 -22.18
C ASP A 16 -3.37 -6.13 -22.70
N GLY A 17 -4.14 -5.13 -22.21
CA GLY A 17 -5.49 -4.84 -22.69
C GLY A 17 -6.58 -5.75 -22.11
N LYS A 18 -6.27 -6.52 -21.06
CA LYS A 18 -7.23 -7.35 -20.33
C LYS A 18 -7.60 -6.69 -18.99
N PRO A 19 -8.84 -6.87 -18.50
CA PRO A 19 -9.23 -6.44 -17.16
C PRO A 19 -8.29 -7.00 -16.10
N ARG A 20 -7.64 -6.11 -15.36
CA ARG A 20 -6.69 -6.51 -14.32
C ARG A 20 -6.44 -5.41 -13.30
N SER A 21 -5.86 -5.83 -12.18
CA SER A 21 -5.40 -4.95 -11.12
C SER A 21 -3.87 -4.93 -11.07
N VAL A 22 -3.27 -3.73 -10.99
CA VAL A 22 -1.82 -3.54 -10.83
C VAL A 22 -1.54 -2.99 -9.43
N VAL A 23 -0.63 -3.65 -8.71
CA VAL A 23 -0.21 -3.24 -7.36
C VAL A 23 1.10 -2.47 -7.45
N LEU A 24 1.13 -1.26 -6.88
CA LEU A 24 2.32 -0.44 -6.71
C LEU A 24 2.77 -0.43 -5.24
N PRO A 25 4.06 -0.19 -4.98
CA PRO A 25 4.60 -0.19 -3.61
C PRO A 25 3.97 0.84 -2.67
N GLU A 26 4.29 0.68 -1.39
CA GLU A 26 3.96 1.64 -0.34
C GLU A 26 4.54 3.03 -0.69
N SER A 27 3.76 4.09 -0.44
CA SER A 27 4.14 5.48 -0.73
C SER A 27 4.54 5.76 -2.19
N ALA A 28 4.15 4.90 -3.15
CA ALA A 28 4.42 5.08 -4.57
C ALA A 28 3.90 6.42 -5.09
N LEU A 29 2.71 6.84 -4.65
CA LEU A 29 2.09 8.09 -5.10
C LEU A 29 2.55 9.32 -4.31
N GLY A 30 3.23 9.15 -3.17
CA GLY A 30 3.49 10.25 -2.25
C GLY A 30 2.18 10.76 -1.63
N PHE A 31 2.01 12.09 -1.55
CA PHE A 31 0.77 12.68 -1.02
C PHE A 31 -0.42 12.43 -1.94
N TRP A 32 -1.48 11.87 -1.38
CA TRP A 32 -2.77 11.74 -2.05
C TRP A 32 -3.46 13.11 -2.09
N THR A 33 -3.59 13.68 -3.29
CA THR A 33 -4.20 14.99 -3.52
C THR A 33 -5.16 14.94 -4.71
N PRO A 34 -6.13 15.86 -4.81
CA PRO A 34 -7.04 15.92 -5.97
C PRO A 34 -6.30 16.06 -7.32
N THR A 35 -5.09 16.60 -7.32
CA THR A 35 -4.26 16.73 -8.53
C THR A 35 -3.66 15.40 -8.95
N VAL A 36 -3.13 14.63 -7.99
CA VAL A 36 -2.62 13.28 -8.25
C VAL A 36 -3.76 12.36 -8.67
N GLU A 37 -4.89 12.40 -7.98
CA GLU A 37 -6.10 11.65 -8.33
C GLU A 37 -6.52 11.93 -9.78
N ARG A 38 -6.74 13.20 -10.14
CA ARG A 38 -7.17 13.58 -11.49
C ARG A 38 -6.15 13.17 -12.56
N LEU A 39 -4.86 13.27 -12.26
CA LEU A 39 -3.81 12.85 -13.19
C LEU A 39 -3.92 11.36 -13.50
N TRP A 40 -4.02 10.51 -12.47
CA TRP A 40 -4.11 9.06 -12.64
C TRP A 40 -5.41 8.64 -13.32
N ARG A 41 -6.56 9.18 -12.88
CA ARG A 41 -7.86 8.88 -13.51
C ARG A 41 -7.88 9.25 -14.99
N ASN A 42 -7.28 10.38 -15.37
CA ASN A 42 -7.19 10.78 -16.78
C ASN A 42 -6.29 9.85 -17.59
N ALA A 43 -5.18 9.37 -17.01
CA ALA A 43 -4.29 8.43 -17.69
C ALA A 43 -4.92 7.04 -17.90
N LEU A 44 -5.86 6.66 -17.03
CA LEU A 44 -6.55 5.37 -17.09
C LEU A 44 -7.88 5.41 -17.87
N ARG A 45 -8.32 6.58 -18.36
CA ARG A 45 -9.69 6.80 -18.86
C ARG A 45 -10.22 5.76 -19.85
N ASP A 46 -9.36 5.32 -20.77
CA ASP A 46 -9.71 4.38 -21.85
C ASP A 46 -9.17 2.97 -21.58
N ARG A 47 -8.97 2.62 -20.31
CA ARG A 47 -8.36 1.37 -19.86
C ARG A 47 -9.25 0.67 -18.85
N GLU A 48 -9.42 -0.64 -19.00
CA GLU A 48 -10.05 -1.52 -18.01
C GLU A 48 -9.01 -1.94 -16.97
N LEU A 49 -8.43 -0.96 -16.28
CA LEU A 49 -7.30 -1.15 -15.37
C LEU A 49 -7.56 -0.49 -14.02
N THR A 50 -7.44 -1.26 -12.95
CA THR A 50 -7.45 -0.75 -11.57
C THR A 50 -6.03 -0.74 -11.02
N VAL A 51 -5.58 0.41 -10.51
CA VAL A 51 -4.27 0.56 -9.87
C VAL A 51 -4.46 0.65 -8.37
N ILE A 52 -3.84 -0.28 -7.63
CA ILE A 52 -3.78 -0.28 -6.17
C ILE A 52 -2.40 0.27 -5.79
N ALA A 53 -2.32 1.41 -5.12
CA ALA A 53 -1.05 2.06 -4.85
C ALA A 53 -0.96 2.64 -3.45
N GLY A 54 0.24 2.61 -2.87
CA GLY A 54 0.52 3.27 -1.60
C GLY A 54 0.58 4.79 -1.72
N ALA A 55 -0.07 5.49 -0.79
CA ALA A 55 -0.10 6.94 -0.71
C ALA A 55 -0.19 7.42 0.75
N ALA A 56 0.24 8.66 0.99
CA ALA A 56 0.06 9.35 2.27
C ALA A 56 -1.14 10.31 2.17
N VAL A 57 -2.16 10.09 3.00
CA VAL A 57 -3.36 10.96 3.08
C VAL A 57 -3.19 11.89 4.26
N LEU A 58 -3.13 13.21 4.04
CA LEU A 58 -3.02 14.18 5.11
C LEU A 58 -4.28 14.12 6.00
N ALA A 59 -4.09 14.04 7.31
CA ALA A 59 -5.17 13.87 8.27
C ALA A 59 -4.86 14.67 9.55
N GLY A 60 -5.41 15.88 9.63
CA GLY A 60 -5.22 16.77 10.78
C GLY A 60 -3.76 17.17 10.96
N ASP A 61 -3.19 16.81 12.10
CA ASP A 61 -1.81 17.05 12.49
C ASP A 61 -0.83 15.98 11.98
N GLY A 62 -1.31 14.92 11.32
CA GLY A 62 -0.48 13.84 10.79
C GLY A 62 -0.92 13.36 9.40
N TYR A 63 -0.65 12.10 9.12
CA TYR A 63 -1.11 11.44 7.89
C TYR A 63 -1.54 10.00 8.13
N ASP A 64 -2.37 9.47 7.24
CA ASP A 64 -2.62 8.04 7.12
C ASP A 64 -1.71 7.47 6.03
N ASN A 65 -0.96 6.42 6.35
CA ASN A 65 -0.33 5.58 5.34
C ASN A 65 -1.42 4.66 4.77
N ALA A 66 -1.67 4.72 3.48
CA ALA A 66 -2.87 4.15 2.89
C ALA A 66 -2.60 3.46 1.56
N LEU A 67 -3.47 2.52 1.21
CA LEU A 67 -3.65 2.07 -0.16
C LEU A 67 -4.84 2.80 -0.78
N VAL A 68 -4.66 3.28 -1.99
CA VAL A 68 -5.73 3.83 -2.83
C VAL A 68 -5.97 2.91 -4.02
N ALA A 69 -7.23 2.76 -4.40
CA ALA A 69 -7.64 2.10 -5.64
C ALA A 69 -8.03 3.18 -6.65
N ILE A 70 -7.51 3.10 -7.88
CA ILE A 70 -7.73 4.10 -8.92
C ILE A 70 -8.08 3.40 -10.23
N SER A 71 -9.22 3.75 -10.81
CA SER A 71 -9.64 3.39 -12.16
C SER A 71 -10.02 4.64 -12.95
N ALA A 72 -10.45 4.47 -14.20
CA ALA A 72 -11.02 5.57 -14.97
C ALA A 72 -12.23 6.20 -14.26
N GLN A 73 -13.10 5.37 -13.68
CA GLN A 73 -14.39 5.78 -13.15
C GLN A 73 -14.33 6.19 -11.68
N ASN A 74 -13.44 5.59 -10.88
CA ASN A 74 -13.37 5.81 -9.44
C ASN A 74 -11.94 6.04 -8.94
N ALA A 75 -11.81 6.72 -7.80
CA ALA A 75 -10.60 6.72 -7.02
C ALA A 75 -10.96 6.81 -5.53
N GLU A 76 -10.50 5.87 -4.73
CA GLU A 76 -10.88 5.79 -3.33
C GLU A 76 -9.75 5.30 -2.43
N ILE A 77 -9.84 5.65 -1.15
CA ILE A 77 -8.94 5.11 -0.12
C ILE A 77 -9.46 3.74 0.26
N LEU A 78 -8.76 2.72 -0.21
CA LEU A 78 -9.11 1.33 0.00
C LEU A 78 -8.83 0.89 1.44
N TYR A 79 -7.64 1.21 1.94
CA TYR A 79 -7.16 0.72 3.23
C TYR A 79 -6.24 1.74 3.89
N ARG A 80 -6.27 1.80 5.23
CA ARG A 80 -5.36 2.61 6.05
C ARG A 80 -4.57 1.69 6.96
N GLU A 81 -3.27 1.91 7.04
CA GLU A 81 -2.35 1.12 7.84
C GLU A 81 -2.82 1.08 9.30
N ARG A 82 -3.04 -0.14 9.79
CA ARG A 82 -3.48 -0.37 11.16
C ARG A 82 -2.32 -0.20 12.13
N MET A 83 -1.12 -0.63 11.74
CA MET A 83 0.07 -0.55 12.59
C MET A 83 1.31 -0.04 11.83
N PRO A 84 1.56 1.29 11.81
CA PRO A 84 2.80 1.85 11.33
C PRO A 84 3.98 1.52 12.25
N VAL A 85 5.21 1.63 11.74
CA VAL A 85 6.43 1.34 12.51
C VAL A 85 6.52 2.23 13.77
N PRO A 86 6.56 1.65 14.98
CA PRO A 86 6.75 2.40 16.22
C PRO A 86 8.06 3.17 16.25
N GLY A 87 8.04 4.39 16.79
CA GLY A 87 9.27 5.19 16.95
C GLY A 87 9.69 5.98 15.73
N SER A 88 9.37 5.51 14.53
CA SER A 88 9.68 6.21 13.28
C SER A 88 8.43 6.79 12.62
N MET A 89 7.51 5.95 12.18
CA MET A 89 6.27 6.39 11.53
C MET A 89 5.24 6.78 12.57
N TRP A 90 4.94 5.86 13.49
CA TRP A 90 3.99 6.10 14.58
C TRP A 90 4.73 6.63 15.81
N GLN A 91 4.46 7.90 16.15
CA GLN A 91 5.07 8.61 17.26
C GLN A 91 3.99 9.29 18.13
N PRO A 92 3.25 8.53 18.96
CA PRO A 92 2.09 9.04 19.67
C PRO A 92 2.42 10.16 20.67
N TRP A 93 3.65 10.24 21.17
CA TRP A 93 4.09 11.29 22.09
C TRP A 93 4.15 12.68 21.46
N ARG A 94 4.22 12.80 20.13
CA ARG A 94 4.26 14.11 19.45
C ARG A 94 2.99 14.92 19.69
N MET A 95 1.86 14.24 19.87
CA MET A 95 0.61 14.87 20.29
C MET A 95 0.71 15.50 21.69
N LEU A 96 1.52 14.93 22.58
CA LEU A 96 1.73 15.46 23.93
C LEU A 96 2.66 16.66 23.95
N THR A 97 3.57 16.77 22.99
CA THR A 97 4.53 17.88 22.87
C THR A 97 4.03 19.00 21.93
N GLY A 98 2.86 18.84 21.31
CA GLY A 98 2.31 19.80 20.34
C GLY A 98 3.02 19.78 18.98
N GLU A 99 3.82 18.75 18.71
CA GLU A 99 4.50 18.57 17.44
C GLU A 99 3.58 17.89 16.41
N SER A 100 3.55 18.41 15.19
CA SER A 100 2.81 17.80 14.08
C SER A 100 3.64 16.76 13.32
N GLY A 101 2.96 15.73 12.83
CA GLY A 101 3.45 14.70 11.93
C GLY A 101 3.32 13.29 12.49
N GLY A 102 3.84 12.34 11.72
CA GLY A 102 3.73 10.90 12.02
C GLY A 102 2.51 10.25 11.36
N ALA A 103 2.63 8.95 11.13
CA ALA A 103 1.56 8.11 10.64
C ALA A 103 0.61 7.77 11.79
N ARG A 104 -0.70 7.87 11.56
CA ARG A 104 -1.69 7.41 12.52
C ARG A 104 -1.84 5.89 12.44
N ALA A 105 -2.11 5.27 13.59
CA ALA A 105 -2.39 3.84 13.68
C ALA A 105 -3.90 3.59 13.68
N HIS A 106 -4.37 2.78 12.75
CA HIS A 106 -5.77 2.34 12.67
C HIS A 106 -5.96 0.95 13.30
N PHE A 107 -5.60 0.78 14.58
CA PHE A 107 -5.58 -0.54 15.24
C PHE A 107 -6.84 -1.41 15.07
N PHE A 108 -8.01 -0.78 14.91
CA PHE A 108 -9.29 -1.46 14.71
C PHE A 108 -9.90 -1.21 13.33
N GLY A 109 -9.08 -0.73 12.38
CA GLY A 109 -9.48 -0.50 11.01
C GLY A 109 -9.93 -1.79 10.31
N ASN A 110 -10.67 -1.62 9.21
CA ASN A 110 -11.18 -2.74 8.43
C ASN A 110 -10.03 -3.63 7.93
N PRO A 111 -9.96 -4.93 8.32
CA PRO A 111 -8.82 -5.79 8.01
C PRO A 111 -8.88 -6.43 6.63
N ALA A 112 -10.02 -6.35 5.93
CA ALA A 112 -10.21 -6.89 4.58
C ALA A 112 -11.12 -5.97 3.76
N VAL A 113 -10.79 -5.78 2.50
CA VAL A 113 -11.41 -4.79 1.61
C VAL A 113 -11.74 -5.44 0.28
N GLU A 114 -12.70 -4.91 -0.47
CA GLU A 114 -13.14 -5.52 -1.74
C GLU A 114 -12.78 -4.61 -2.92
N ILE A 115 -12.25 -5.20 -3.99
CA ILE A 115 -12.04 -4.53 -5.29
C ILE A 115 -12.53 -5.48 -6.38
N ASP A 116 -13.42 -5.01 -7.25
CA ASP A 116 -13.91 -5.75 -8.41
C ASP A 116 -14.41 -7.17 -8.03
N GLY A 117 -15.09 -7.28 -6.88
CA GLY A 117 -15.61 -8.55 -6.33
C GLY A 117 -14.55 -9.46 -5.69
N THR A 118 -13.29 -9.04 -5.62
CA THR A 118 -12.20 -9.77 -4.98
C THR A 118 -11.94 -9.21 -3.59
N ARG A 119 -12.01 -10.05 -2.56
CA ARG A 119 -11.66 -9.69 -1.19
C ARG A 119 -10.16 -9.77 -0.99
N ILE A 120 -9.59 -8.64 -0.60
CA ILE A 120 -8.17 -8.45 -0.40
C ILE A 120 -7.87 -8.34 1.09
N ALA A 121 -6.80 -8.98 1.54
CA ALA A 121 -6.13 -8.72 2.81
C ALA A 121 -4.92 -7.79 2.56
N PRO A 122 -5.05 -6.48 2.79
CA PRO A 122 -3.96 -5.56 2.59
C PRO A 122 -3.00 -5.60 3.78
N LEU A 123 -1.70 -5.67 3.49
CA LEU A 123 -0.63 -5.61 4.47
C LEU A 123 0.39 -4.56 4.06
N ILE A 124 0.50 -3.48 4.83
CA ILE A 124 1.48 -2.42 4.58
C ILE A 124 2.70 -2.66 5.47
N CYS A 125 3.87 -2.76 4.84
CA CYS A 125 5.19 -2.70 5.44
C CYS A 125 5.35 -3.48 6.76
N TYR A 126 5.24 -2.80 7.90
CA TYR A 126 5.47 -3.38 9.22
C TYR A 126 4.42 -4.43 9.60
N GLU A 127 3.19 -4.30 9.08
CA GLU A 127 2.10 -5.26 9.30
C GLU A 127 2.46 -6.67 8.81
N GLN A 128 3.36 -6.78 7.84
CA GLN A 128 3.85 -8.06 7.30
C GLN A 128 4.66 -8.87 8.32
N LEU A 129 5.15 -8.23 9.38
CA LEU A 129 5.97 -8.84 10.44
C LEU A 129 5.20 -9.12 11.72
N ILE A 130 3.98 -8.59 11.86
CA ILE A 130 3.19 -8.70 13.08
C ILE A 130 2.10 -9.75 12.88
N VAL A 131 1.82 -10.52 13.93
CA VAL A 131 0.84 -11.61 13.90
C VAL A 131 -0.60 -11.09 13.79
N TRP A 132 -0.97 -10.13 14.63
CA TRP A 132 -2.38 -9.73 14.79
C TRP A 132 -3.04 -9.18 13.51
N PRO A 133 -2.40 -8.32 12.67
CA PRO A 133 -3.06 -7.79 11.49
C PRO A 133 -3.37 -8.90 10.49
N VAL A 134 -2.45 -9.86 10.35
CA VAL A 134 -2.60 -11.01 9.46
C VAL A 134 -3.73 -11.91 9.95
N LEU A 135 -3.70 -12.35 11.21
CA LEU A 135 -4.76 -13.22 11.75
C LEU A 135 -6.13 -12.56 11.66
N GLN A 136 -6.21 -11.26 11.99
CA GLN A 136 -7.47 -10.52 11.86
C GLN A 136 -7.95 -10.52 10.41
N SER A 137 -7.09 -10.24 9.42
CA SER A 137 -7.48 -10.28 8.00
C SER A 137 -7.95 -11.67 7.56
N MET A 138 -7.30 -12.74 8.03
CA MET A 138 -7.63 -14.12 7.66
C MET A 138 -8.98 -14.59 8.21
N LEU A 139 -9.43 -14.06 9.35
CA LEU A 139 -10.78 -14.31 9.87
C LEU A 139 -11.88 -13.83 8.91
N HIS A 140 -11.57 -12.91 8.00
CA HIS A 140 -12.50 -12.45 6.97
C HIS A 140 -12.40 -13.25 5.67
N SER A 141 -11.64 -14.36 5.62
CA SER A 141 -11.52 -15.24 4.44
C SER A 141 -11.22 -14.47 3.14
N PRO A 142 -10.06 -13.78 3.05
CA PRO A 142 -9.67 -13.04 1.86
C PRO A 142 -9.34 -13.99 0.70
N ASP A 143 -9.59 -13.55 -0.52
CA ASP A 143 -9.23 -14.28 -1.74
C ASP A 143 -7.74 -14.11 -2.08
N ILE A 144 -7.13 -13.00 -1.65
CA ILE A 144 -5.72 -12.69 -1.94
C ILE A 144 -5.10 -11.77 -0.86
N ILE A 145 -3.81 -11.96 -0.59
CA ILE A 145 -2.99 -11.03 0.18
C ILE A 145 -2.35 -10.02 -0.78
N VAL A 146 -2.52 -8.73 -0.49
CA VAL A 146 -1.82 -7.64 -1.19
C VAL A 146 -0.80 -7.03 -0.22
N ALA A 147 0.48 -7.36 -0.41
CA ALA A 147 1.57 -6.92 0.45
C ALA A 147 2.39 -5.79 -0.20
N VAL A 148 2.33 -4.58 0.36
CA VAL A 148 3.12 -3.46 -0.15
C VAL A 148 4.17 -2.99 0.86
N GLY A 149 5.33 -2.56 0.41
CA GLY A 149 6.36 -2.07 1.32
C GLY A 149 7.31 -1.05 0.70
N ASN A 150 7.99 -0.30 1.57
CA ASN A 150 8.97 0.70 1.19
C ASN A 150 10.33 0.40 1.85
N GLY A 151 11.23 -0.25 1.10
CA GLY A 151 12.52 -0.73 1.56
C GLY A 151 13.74 0.13 1.15
N TRP A 152 13.53 1.32 0.56
CA TRP A 152 14.66 2.16 0.11
C TRP A 152 15.62 2.58 1.25
N TRP A 153 15.11 2.71 2.47
CA TRP A 153 15.89 3.12 3.66
C TRP A 153 16.57 1.94 4.36
N THR A 154 16.26 0.70 3.96
CA THR A 154 16.78 -0.53 4.54
C THR A 154 17.81 -1.23 3.65
N THR A 155 18.33 -0.54 2.63
CA THR A 155 19.37 -1.05 1.75
C THR A 155 20.56 -1.57 2.57
N GLY A 156 21.02 -2.78 2.23
CA GLY A 156 22.12 -3.45 2.95
C GLY A 156 21.68 -4.21 4.20
N THR A 157 20.40 -4.24 4.53
CA THR A 157 19.85 -5.05 5.63
C THR A 157 19.00 -6.22 5.12
N SER A 158 18.61 -7.12 6.01
CA SER A 158 17.71 -8.25 5.72
C SER A 158 16.22 -7.90 5.82
N ILE A 159 15.85 -6.66 6.12
CA ILE A 159 14.46 -6.29 6.47
C ILE A 159 13.49 -6.63 5.34
N VAL A 160 13.76 -6.21 4.10
CA VAL A 160 12.90 -6.49 2.93
C VAL A 160 12.79 -8.00 2.68
N ALA A 161 13.88 -8.74 2.84
CA ALA A 161 13.89 -10.20 2.65
C ALA A 161 13.03 -10.89 3.72
N ILE A 162 13.14 -10.47 4.98
CA ILE A 162 12.34 -11.00 6.10
C ILE A 162 10.85 -10.68 5.89
N GLN A 163 10.51 -9.45 5.48
CA GLN A 163 9.12 -9.08 5.16
C GLN A 163 8.53 -9.96 4.06
N HIS A 164 9.29 -10.16 2.97
CA HIS A 164 8.85 -11.01 1.87
C HIS A 164 8.69 -12.47 2.29
N LEU A 165 9.67 -13.04 3.01
CA LEU A 165 9.57 -14.43 3.49
C LEU A 165 8.42 -14.61 4.49
N SER A 166 8.16 -13.60 5.34
CA SER A 166 7.04 -13.64 6.29
C SER A 166 5.70 -13.66 5.56
N THR A 167 5.50 -12.82 4.54
CA THR A 167 4.26 -12.82 3.74
C THR A 167 4.07 -14.10 2.94
N VAL A 168 5.15 -14.67 2.39
CA VAL A 168 5.11 -15.98 1.73
C VAL A 168 4.73 -17.09 2.72
N ALA A 169 5.24 -17.05 3.95
CA ALA A 169 4.88 -18.02 4.97
C ALA A 169 3.39 -17.93 5.34
N TRP A 170 2.86 -16.72 5.54
CA TRP A 170 1.43 -16.51 5.80
C TRP A 170 0.54 -16.98 4.65
N SER A 171 0.91 -16.63 3.41
CA SER A 171 0.22 -17.09 2.20
C SER A 171 0.11 -18.61 2.13
N LYS A 172 1.22 -19.32 2.36
CA LYS A 172 1.24 -20.79 2.38
C LYS A 172 0.46 -21.38 3.55
N MET A 173 0.51 -20.75 4.71
CA MET A 173 -0.15 -21.26 5.92
C MET A 173 -1.68 -21.21 5.80
N PHE A 174 -2.21 -20.18 5.15
CA PHE A 174 -3.66 -19.98 4.98
C PHE A 174 -4.18 -20.44 3.62
N ASP A 175 -3.32 -20.91 2.72
CA ASP A 175 -3.67 -21.26 1.34
C ASP A 175 -4.31 -20.08 0.58
N VAL A 176 -3.78 -18.88 0.80
CA VAL A 176 -4.26 -17.63 0.17
C VAL A 176 -3.18 -17.11 -0.78
N PRO A 177 -3.48 -16.87 -2.07
CA PRO A 177 -2.56 -16.25 -3.02
C PRO A 177 -1.93 -14.94 -2.52
N LEU A 178 -0.72 -14.63 -2.99
CA LEU A 178 0.03 -13.43 -2.60
C LEU A 178 0.45 -12.64 -3.85
N VAL A 179 0.14 -11.35 -3.85
CA VAL A 179 0.76 -10.36 -4.72
C VAL A 179 1.47 -9.33 -3.86
N GLY A 180 2.67 -8.92 -4.26
CA GLY A 180 3.42 -7.93 -3.52
C GLY A 180 4.21 -6.97 -4.39
N ALA A 181 4.39 -5.76 -3.87
CA ALA A 181 5.15 -4.70 -4.51
C ALA A 181 6.00 -3.96 -3.47
N VAL A 182 7.31 -3.89 -3.71
CA VAL A 182 8.26 -3.22 -2.81
C VAL A 182 9.06 -2.17 -3.56
N ASN A 183 9.19 -1.00 -2.97
CA ASN A 183 10.11 0.01 -3.46
C ASN A 183 11.49 -0.25 -2.84
N ILE A 184 12.50 -0.46 -3.68
CA ILE A 184 13.89 -0.70 -3.27
C ILE A 184 14.80 0.36 -3.88
N GLN A 185 15.92 0.65 -3.23
CA GLN A 185 16.94 1.50 -3.85
C GLN A 185 17.46 0.82 -5.12
N ALA A 186 17.58 1.59 -6.20
CA ALA A 186 18.24 1.10 -7.41
C ALA A 186 19.67 0.70 -7.07
N LYS A 187 20.11 -0.48 -7.54
CA LYS A 187 21.51 -0.88 -7.43
C LYS A 187 22.35 -0.03 -8.40
N GLY A 188 23.17 0.87 -7.85
CA GLY A 188 24.25 1.56 -8.56
C GLY A 188 23.93 2.96 -9.06
N GLU A 189 24.67 3.94 -8.55
CA GLU A 189 25.82 4.49 -9.29
C GLU A 189 27.10 3.96 -8.66
#